data_AF-A0A259RHL2-F1
#
_entry.id   AF-A0A259RHL2-F1
#
_cell.length_a   1.000
_cell.length_b   1.000
_cell.length_c   1.000
_cell.angle_alpha   90.00
_cell.angle_beta   90.00
_cell.angle_gamma   90.00
#
_symmetry.space_group_name_H-M   'P 1'
#
loop_
_entity.id
_entity.type
_entity.pdbx_description
1 polymer ?
#
loop_
_entity_poly.entity_id
_entity_poly.type
_entity_poly.pdbx_seq_one_letter_code
_entity_poly.pdbx_strand_id
1 'polypeptide(L)'
;MDDLERHNPQRPKGKRSTKSSPSTAKGLTARIVGAFGRHYLAQLDDGTVLACVPRGKRAEVVCGDRVTLAPGDAPLAIEQVHARRNALWREDLWRSKMFAANLDRVMLVTATYPGIQHGLIGRALIAADAADIPATLLLNKCDLPQAEAARAEMRLYRDLGYEVLELSVRTEPQAALAALTPLLSGQTTLLLGASGVGKSSLTNLLAPQAQAPTR
;
A
#
# COMPACT_ATOMS: atom_id res chain seq x y z
N MET A 1 -62.89 4.15 35.41
CA MET A 1 -61.70 3.93 34.59
C MET A 1 -60.59 4.77 35.19
N ASP A 2 -59.97 4.14 36.18
CA ASP A 2 -58.58 4.23 36.65
C ASP A 2 -57.94 5.61 36.92
N ASP A 3 -58.10 6.06 38.17
CA ASP A 3 -57.06 6.11 39.20
C ASP A 3 -55.61 6.63 38.91
N LEU A 4 -55.25 7.61 39.76
CA LEU A 4 -53.98 7.80 40.49
C LEU A 4 -52.88 8.74 39.94
N GLU A 5 -52.97 9.99 40.42
CA GLU A 5 -51.98 10.75 41.20
C GLU A 5 -50.46 10.42 41.17
N ARG A 6 -49.69 11.51 40.93
CA ARG A 6 -48.47 11.99 41.63
C ARG A 6 -47.23 11.09 41.67
N HIS A 7 -46.11 11.59 41.12
CA HIS A 7 -44.90 11.94 41.93
C HIS A 7 -43.77 12.49 41.04
N ASN A 8 -43.31 13.69 41.37
CA ASN A 8 -41.97 14.18 41.02
C ASN A 8 -41.12 14.19 42.29
N PRO A 9 -39.95 13.53 42.28
CA PRO A 9 -38.86 13.93 43.13
C PRO A 9 -37.59 14.23 42.33
N GLN A 10 -37.03 15.40 42.60
CA GLN A 10 -35.70 15.83 42.19
C GLN A 10 -34.57 15.02 42.88
N ARG A 11 -33.37 15.10 42.25
CA ARG A 11 -31.98 15.00 42.77
C ARG A 11 -31.30 13.61 42.78
N PRO A 12 -29.94 13.52 42.65
CA PRO A 12 -28.96 14.54 43.05
C PRO A 12 -27.92 15.00 42.02
N LYS A 13 -27.47 16.25 42.25
CA LYS A 13 -26.19 16.80 41.78
C LYS A 13 -25.04 16.07 42.49
N GLY A 14 -24.12 15.48 41.73
CA GLY A 14 -22.93 14.80 42.24
C GLY A 14 -21.63 15.25 41.55
N LYS A 15 -20.97 16.21 42.20
CA LYS A 15 -19.52 16.53 42.29
C LYS A 15 -18.55 16.22 41.13
N ARG A 16 -17.83 17.30 40.76
CA ARG A 16 -16.55 17.39 40.04
C ARG A 16 -15.54 16.29 40.39
N SER A 17 -14.89 15.79 39.35
CA SER A 17 -13.51 15.27 39.33
C SER A 17 -12.88 15.83 38.04
N THR A 18 -12.23 17.00 38.15
CA THR A 18 -10.77 17.17 38.11
C THR A 18 -10.12 16.83 36.77
N LYS A 19 -9.87 17.91 36.02
CA LYS A 19 -8.73 18.15 35.12
C LYS A 19 -8.12 16.93 34.41
N SER A 20 -8.39 16.81 33.13
CA SER A 20 -7.31 16.61 32.16
C SER A 20 -7.27 17.82 31.24
N SER A 21 -6.35 18.73 31.54
CA SER A 21 -5.81 19.67 30.56
C SER A 21 -5.42 18.88 29.30
N PRO A 22 -5.74 19.33 28.08
CA PRO A 22 -5.20 18.69 26.90
C PRO A 22 -3.69 18.98 26.92
N SER A 23 -2.88 18.00 27.31
CA SER A 23 -1.49 18.03 26.90
C SER A 23 -1.51 17.85 25.39
N THR A 24 -1.42 18.96 24.67
CA THR A 24 -1.20 19.03 23.23
C THR A 24 0.21 18.52 22.90
N ALA A 25 0.50 17.27 23.26
CA ALA A 25 1.50 16.51 22.55
C ALA A 25 0.86 16.18 21.21
N LYS A 26 1.16 17.03 20.22
CA LYS A 26 0.68 16.91 18.85
C LYS A 26 1.09 15.51 18.37
N GLY A 27 0.12 14.66 18.03
CA GLY A 27 0.41 13.32 17.54
C GLY A 27 1.34 13.36 16.34
N LEU A 28 2.18 12.34 16.19
CA LEU A 28 3.17 12.26 15.12
C LEU A 28 2.49 11.76 13.84
N THR A 29 2.60 12.52 12.74
CA THR A 29 2.11 12.07 11.43
C THR A 29 3.12 11.11 10.82
N ALA A 30 2.64 9.98 10.32
CA ALA A 30 3.47 8.94 9.74
C ALA A 30 2.77 8.24 8.57
N ARG A 31 3.54 7.52 7.75
CA ARG A 31 3.04 6.62 6.70
C ARG A 31 3.29 5.17 7.09
N ILE A 32 2.30 4.30 6.94
CA ILE A 32 2.46 2.87 7.15
C ILE A 32 3.31 2.27 6.01
N VAL A 33 4.45 1.68 6.37
CA VAL A 33 5.43 1.08 5.44
C VAL A 33 5.56 -0.43 5.61
N GLY A 34 5.00 -1.00 6.68
CA GLY A 34 4.97 -2.44 6.91
C GLY A 34 3.75 -2.86 7.73
N ALA A 35 3.23 -4.07 7.46
CA ALA A 35 2.08 -4.63 8.12
C ALA A 35 2.30 -6.13 8.42
N PHE A 36 2.23 -6.50 9.70
CA PHE A 36 2.47 -7.83 10.24
C PHE A 36 1.32 -8.22 11.17
N GLY A 37 0.15 -8.52 10.59
CA GLY A 37 -1.07 -8.78 11.34
C GLY A 37 -1.60 -7.49 11.98
N ARG A 38 -1.51 -7.37 13.31
CA ARG A 38 -1.90 -6.16 14.07
C ARG A 38 -0.72 -5.25 14.42
N HIS A 39 0.50 -5.63 14.04
CA HIS A 39 1.70 -4.82 14.25
C HIS A 39 2.08 -4.17 12.94
N TYR A 40 2.44 -2.89 13.00
CA TYR A 40 2.74 -2.08 11.83
C TYR A 40 4.07 -1.36 12.03
N LEU A 41 4.68 -1.00 10.91
CA LEU A 41 5.81 -0.07 10.86
C LEU A 41 5.31 1.22 10.23
N ALA A 42 5.53 2.34 10.91
CA ALA A 42 5.17 3.66 10.44
C ALA A 42 6.43 4.51 10.29
N GLN A 43 6.58 5.16 9.14
CA GLN A 43 7.69 6.03 8.82
C GLN A 43 7.27 7.49 8.97
N LEU A 44 8.03 8.27 9.75
CA LEU A 44 7.90 9.72 9.87
C LEU A 44 8.51 10.43 8.64
N ASP A 45 8.22 11.72 8.48
CA ASP A 45 8.73 12.51 7.35
C ASP A 45 10.27 12.65 7.36
N ASP A 46 10.91 12.52 8.53
CA ASP A 46 12.38 12.51 8.66
C ASP A 46 13.01 11.14 8.32
N GLY A 47 12.20 10.15 7.94
CA GLY A 47 12.62 8.81 7.58
C GLY A 47 12.65 7.82 8.75
N THR A 48 12.50 8.28 10.00
CA THR A 48 12.46 7.43 11.20
C THR A 48 11.33 6.42 11.12
N VAL A 49 11.62 5.14 11.39
CA VAL A 49 10.63 4.05 11.38
C VAL A 49 10.32 3.60 12.80
N LEU A 50 9.04 3.60 13.16
CA LEU A 50 8.53 3.26 14.48
C LEU A 50 7.56 2.09 14.40
N ALA A 51 7.63 1.20 15.39
CA ALA A 51 6.60 0.17 15.56
C ALA A 51 5.31 0.80 16.10
N CYS A 52 4.16 0.39 15.57
CA CYS A 52 2.87 0.87 16.02
C CYS A 52 1.77 -0.21 15.95
N VAL A 53 0.68 0.03 16.69
CA VAL A 53 -0.48 -0.87 16.79
C VAL A 53 -1.80 -0.09 16.75
N PRO A 54 -2.86 -0.62 16.12
CA PRO A 54 -4.14 0.05 16.04
C PRO A 54 -4.83 0.11 17.40
N ARG A 55 -5.34 1.29 17.75
CA ARG A 55 -6.13 1.49 18.97
C ARG A 55 -7.52 0.88 18.78
N GLY A 56 -7.86 -0.13 19.58
CA GLY A 56 -9.18 -0.77 19.55
C GLY A 56 -9.42 -1.72 18.36
N LYS A 57 -10.70 -2.06 18.13
CA LYS A 57 -11.10 -3.15 17.22
C LYS A 57 -11.38 -2.74 15.76
N ARG A 58 -11.40 -1.45 15.41
CA ARG A 58 -12.14 -0.98 14.20
C ARG A 58 -11.35 -0.34 13.06
N ALA A 59 -10.05 -0.09 13.18
CA ALA A 59 -9.30 0.50 12.06
C ALA A 59 -8.66 -0.60 11.21
N GLU A 60 -9.15 -0.80 9.98
CA GLU A 60 -8.40 -1.50 8.93
C GLU A 60 -7.27 -0.57 8.48
N VAL A 61 -6.03 -0.98 8.75
CA VAL A 61 -4.80 -0.24 8.42
C VAL A 61 -4.01 -1.04 7.39
N VAL A 62 -3.56 -0.39 6.31
CA VAL A 62 -2.80 -1.00 5.21
C VAL A 62 -1.54 -0.20 4.89
N CYS A 63 -0.60 -0.81 4.17
CA CYS A 63 0.57 -0.10 3.66
C CYS A 63 0.14 1.10 2.79
N GLY A 64 0.84 2.22 2.96
CA GLY A 64 0.53 3.50 2.33
C GLY A 64 -0.45 4.38 3.10
N ASP A 65 -1.16 3.87 4.11
CA ASP A 65 -2.00 4.71 4.96
C ASP A 65 -1.17 5.82 5.64
N ARG A 66 -1.71 7.04 5.64
CA ARG A 66 -1.23 8.11 6.50
C ARG A 66 -1.94 8.02 7.84
N VAL A 67 -1.20 8.13 8.93
CA VAL A 67 -1.74 7.97 10.29
C VAL A 67 -1.22 9.02 11.25
N THR A 68 -1.98 9.26 12.32
CA THR A 68 -1.53 9.96 13.52
C THR A 68 -1.19 8.93 14.60
N LEU A 69 0.03 9.00 15.12
CA LEU A 69 0.50 8.18 16.25
C LEU A 69 0.40 8.97 17.55
N ALA A 70 -0.06 8.29 18.60
CA ALA A 70 -0.03 8.83 19.97
C ALA A 70 1.43 9.02 20.42
N PRO A 71 1.72 10.04 21.25
CA PRO A 71 3.01 10.15 21.93
C PRO A 71 3.21 9.02 22.95
N GLY A 72 4.46 8.67 23.22
CA GLY A 72 4.82 7.67 24.23
C GLY A 72 5.95 6.75 23.76
N ASP A 73 6.01 5.56 24.35
CA ASP A 73 6.99 4.52 24.02
C ASP A 73 6.45 3.56 22.96
N ALA A 74 7.36 3.03 22.14
CA ALA A 74 7.01 2.05 21.13
C ALA A 74 6.56 0.71 21.76
N PRO A 75 5.57 -0.01 21.17
CA PRO A 75 4.85 0.36 19.96
C PRO A 75 3.81 1.46 20.19
N LEU A 76 3.87 2.50 19.36
CA LEU A 76 2.95 3.64 19.47
C LEU A 76 1.53 3.25 19.05
N ALA A 77 0.53 3.87 19.67
CA ALA A 77 -0.86 3.65 19.28
C ALA A 77 -1.21 4.46 18.03
N ILE A 78 -1.79 3.82 17.02
CA ILE A 78 -2.41 4.49 15.88
C ILE A 78 -3.74 5.06 16.36
N GLU A 79 -3.83 6.39 16.45
CA GLU A 79 -5.04 7.09 16.92
C GLU A 79 -6.02 7.35 15.78
N GLN A 80 -5.49 7.67 14.60
CA GLN A 80 -6.27 8.04 13.44
C GLN A 80 -5.63 7.52 12.16
N VAL A 81 -6.46 7.01 11.25
CA VAL A 81 -6.11 6.80 9.85
C VAL A 81 -6.70 7.96 9.06
N HIS A 82 -5.89 8.67 8.29
CA HIS A 82 -6.33 9.80 7.48
C HIS A 82 -7.11 9.34 6.24
N ALA A 83 -7.85 10.27 5.62
CA ALA A 83 -8.56 10.01 4.38
C ALA A 83 -7.59 9.50 3.30
N ARG A 84 -8.04 8.48 2.56
CA ARG A 84 -7.28 7.85 1.48
C ARG A 84 -7.61 8.55 0.17
N ARG A 85 -6.60 8.80 -0.67
CA ARG A 85 -6.83 9.29 -2.04
C ARG A 85 -7.29 8.19 -2.99
N ASN A 86 -6.83 6.96 -2.74
CA ASN A 86 -7.20 5.75 -3.47
C ASN A 86 -6.89 4.52 -2.61
N ALA A 87 -7.44 3.37 -2.99
CA ALA A 87 -7.20 2.10 -2.31
C ALA A 87 -7.39 0.92 -3.27
N LEU A 88 -6.61 -0.14 -3.06
CA LEU A 88 -6.78 -1.40 -3.77
C LEU A 88 -7.31 -2.49 -2.84
N TRP A 89 -8.21 -3.27 -3.42
CA TRP A 89 -8.95 -4.33 -2.76
C TRP A 89 -8.62 -5.67 -3.39
N ARG A 90 -8.63 -6.71 -2.57
CA ARG A 90 -8.61 -8.09 -3.03
C ARG A 90 -9.88 -8.77 -2.58
N GLU A 91 -10.55 -9.43 -3.52
CA GLU A 91 -11.66 -10.32 -3.22
C GLU A 91 -11.13 -11.70 -2.86
N ASP A 92 -11.44 -12.15 -1.65
CA ASP A 92 -11.35 -13.55 -1.24
C ASP A 92 -12.79 -14.13 -1.20
N LEU A 93 -12.95 -15.46 -1.25
CA LEU A 93 -14.25 -16.18 -1.36
C LEU A 93 -15.40 -15.68 -0.47
N TRP A 94 -15.08 -15.03 0.64
CA TRP A 94 -16.04 -14.61 1.65
C TRP A 94 -16.04 -13.11 1.92
N ARG A 95 -14.99 -12.37 1.52
CA ARG A 95 -14.79 -10.95 1.87
C ARG A 95 -13.86 -10.23 0.91
N SER A 96 -14.17 -8.96 0.65
CA SER A 96 -13.22 -7.99 0.12
C SER A 96 -12.33 -7.47 1.25
N LYS A 97 -11.02 -7.42 1.02
CA LYS A 97 -10.04 -6.87 1.97
C LYS A 97 -9.15 -5.84 1.29
N MET A 98 -8.96 -4.70 1.93
CA MET A 98 -8.00 -3.71 1.46
C MET A 98 -6.58 -4.19 1.74
N PHE A 99 -5.66 -3.97 0.81
CA PHE A 99 -4.26 -4.37 1.01
C PHE A 99 -3.25 -3.24 0.77
N ALA A 100 -3.64 -2.18 0.09
CA ALA A 100 -2.81 -0.99 -0.11
C ALA A 100 -3.68 0.25 -0.32
N ALA A 101 -3.16 1.41 0.07
CA ALA A 101 -3.81 2.71 -0.12
C ALA A 101 -2.79 3.77 -0.49
N ASN A 102 -3.27 4.93 -0.96
CA ASN A 102 -2.44 6.10 -1.23
C ASN A 102 -1.26 5.78 -2.16
N LEU A 103 -1.57 5.11 -3.27
CA LEU A 103 -0.63 4.76 -4.33
C LEU A 103 -0.58 5.86 -5.38
N ASP A 104 0.61 6.11 -5.92
CA ASP A 104 0.83 6.98 -7.08
C ASP A 104 0.81 6.18 -8.37
N ARG A 105 1.16 4.88 -8.30
CA ARG A 105 1.30 4.02 -9.46
C ARG A 105 1.13 2.54 -9.13
N VAL A 106 0.58 1.78 -10.07
CA VAL A 106 0.70 0.32 -10.12
C VAL A 106 1.68 -0.06 -11.22
N MET A 107 2.75 -0.77 -10.87
CA MET A 107 3.71 -1.32 -11.83
C MET A 107 3.50 -2.82 -11.99
N LEU A 108 2.99 -3.20 -13.16
CA LEU A 108 2.69 -4.57 -13.54
C LEU A 108 3.93 -5.25 -14.12
N VAL A 109 4.63 -5.99 -13.27
CA VAL A 109 5.83 -6.73 -13.63
C VAL A 109 5.43 -8.06 -14.26
N THR A 110 5.73 -8.22 -15.54
CA THR A 110 5.68 -9.48 -16.29
C THR A 110 7.09 -9.84 -16.75
N ALA A 111 7.25 -11.01 -17.38
CA ALA A 111 8.54 -11.41 -17.93
C ALA A 111 8.38 -12.24 -19.20
N THR A 112 9.42 -12.24 -20.03
CA THR A 112 9.53 -13.11 -21.23
C THR A 112 9.41 -14.60 -20.88
N TYR A 113 9.85 -14.99 -19.68
CA TYR A 113 9.68 -16.33 -19.10
C TYR A 113 9.35 -16.25 -17.59
N PRO A 114 8.31 -16.93 -17.07
CA PRO A 114 7.52 -18.03 -17.67
C PRO A 114 6.39 -17.60 -18.63
N GLY A 115 6.44 -16.37 -19.17
CA GLY A 115 5.48 -15.86 -20.13
C GLY A 115 4.50 -14.85 -19.52
N ILE A 116 3.71 -14.21 -20.38
CA ILE A 116 2.84 -13.10 -20.01
C ILE A 116 1.50 -13.64 -19.51
N GLN A 117 1.12 -13.25 -18.30
CA GLN A 117 -0.18 -13.60 -17.72
C GLN A 117 -1.22 -12.52 -18.01
N HIS A 118 -1.75 -12.49 -19.23
CA HIS A 118 -2.73 -11.49 -19.68
C HIS A 118 -3.94 -11.35 -18.75
N GLY A 119 -4.46 -12.45 -18.21
CA GLY A 119 -5.58 -12.41 -17.27
C GLY A 119 -5.27 -11.67 -15.96
N LEU A 120 -4.02 -11.77 -15.46
CA LEU A 120 -3.58 -11.02 -14.29
C LEU A 120 -3.39 -9.54 -14.63
N ILE A 121 -2.80 -9.24 -15.79
CA ILE A 121 -2.63 -7.86 -16.27
C ILE A 121 -4.00 -7.18 -16.41
N GLY A 122 -4.94 -7.81 -17.13
CA GLY A 122 -6.27 -7.24 -17.36
C GLY A 122 -7.01 -6.92 -16.06
N ARG A 123 -7.06 -7.86 -15.10
CA ARG A 123 -7.69 -7.60 -13.80
C ARG A 123 -7.02 -6.47 -13.02
N ALA A 124 -5.69 -6.39 -13.07
CA ALA A 124 -4.96 -5.37 -12.35
C ALA A 124 -5.10 -3.99 -13.00
N LEU A 125 -5.15 -3.91 -14.33
CA LEU A 125 -5.45 -2.68 -15.06
C LEU A 125 -6.85 -2.18 -14.72
N ILE A 126 -7.86 -3.05 -14.74
CA ILE A 126 -9.24 -2.70 -14.34
C ILE A 126 -9.28 -2.20 -12.90
N ALA A 127 -8.60 -2.87 -11.97
CA ALA A 127 -8.58 -2.47 -10.57
C ALA A 127 -7.83 -1.14 -10.34
N ALA A 128 -6.77 -0.88 -11.10
CA ALA A 128 -6.02 0.37 -11.04
C ALA A 128 -6.84 1.54 -11.61
N ASP A 129 -7.47 1.35 -12.76
CA ASP A 129 -8.34 2.33 -13.42
C ASP A 129 -9.55 2.68 -12.54
N ALA A 130 -10.25 1.68 -11.98
CA ALA A 130 -11.36 1.87 -11.06
C ALA A 130 -10.98 2.60 -9.75
N ALA A 131 -9.69 2.67 -9.43
CA ALA A 131 -9.16 3.36 -8.26
C ALA A 131 -8.42 4.67 -8.62
N ASP A 132 -8.49 5.13 -9.87
CA ASP A 132 -7.78 6.30 -10.40
C ASP A 132 -6.27 6.23 -10.14
N ILE A 133 -5.66 5.06 -10.33
CA ILE A 133 -4.23 4.82 -10.15
C ILE A 133 -3.58 4.55 -11.52
N PRO A 134 -2.65 5.42 -11.98
CA PRO A 134 -1.89 5.16 -13.20
C PRO A 134 -1.18 3.80 -13.16
N ALA A 135 -1.23 3.08 -14.28
CA ALA A 135 -0.59 1.77 -14.43
C ALA A 135 0.53 1.80 -15.47
N THR A 136 1.63 1.10 -15.18
CA THR A 136 2.75 0.88 -16.10
C THR A 136 3.06 -0.59 -16.17
N LEU A 137 3.24 -1.11 -17.38
CA LEU A 137 3.67 -2.47 -17.57
C LEU A 137 5.20 -2.52 -17.67
N LEU A 138 5.79 -3.52 -17.06
CA LEU A 138 7.23 -3.78 -17.09
C LEU A 138 7.43 -5.21 -17.59
N LEU A 139 7.92 -5.35 -18.83
CA LEU A 139 8.37 -6.60 -19.40
C LEU A 139 9.83 -6.84 -19.01
N ASN A 140 10.06 -7.74 -18.06
CA ASN A 140 11.39 -8.10 -17.58
C ASN A 140 11.98 -9.30 -18.35
N LYS A 141 13.28 -9.53 -18.17
CA LYS A 141 14.06 -10.62 -18.77
C LYS A 141 14.14 -10.54 -20.30
N CYS A 142 14.30 -9.33 -20.83
CA CYS A 142 14.42 -9.09 -22.28
C CYS A 142 15.75 -9.59 -22.86
N ASP A 143 16.67 -10.07 -22.02
CA ASP A 143 17.88 -10.80 -22.38
C ASP A 143 17.62 -12.23 -22.88
N LEU A 144 16.41 -12.77 -22.67
CA LEU A 144 16.06 -14.13 -23.08
C LEU A 144 15.58 -14.21 -24.54
N PRO A 145 15.75 -15.37 -25.22
CA PRO A 145 15.32 -15.57 -26.61
C PRO A 145 13.83 -15.30 -26.88
N GLN A 146 12.98 -15.41 -25.86
CA GLN A 146 11.54 -15.17 -25.95
C GLN A 146 11.17 -13.67 -26.03
N ALA A 147 12.13 -12.75 -25.92
CA ALA A 147 11.88 -11.32 -25.89
C ALA A 147 11.05 -10.82 -27.07
N GLU A 148 11.35 -11.26 -28.29
CA GLU A 148 10.65 -10.76 -29.49
C GLU A 148 9.18 -11.21 -29.55
N ALA A 149 8.90 -12.44 -29.14
CA ALA A 149 7.54 -12.95 -29.02
C ALA A 149 6.77 -12.19 -27.92
N ALA A 150 7.39 -12.02 -26.75
CA ALA A 150 6.79 -11.27 -25.65
C ALA A 150 6.54 -9.80 -26.01
N ARG A 151 7.45 -9.15 -26.76
CA ARG A 151 7.23 -7.80 -27.30
C ARG A 151 6.02 -7.73 -28.20
N ALA A 152 5.83 -8.74 -29.05
CA ALA A 152 4.68 -8.82 -29.94
C ALA A 152 3.37 -8.91 -29.16
N GLU A 153 3.30 -9.75 -28.13
CA GLU A 153 2.16 -9.83 -27.21
C GLU A 153 1.91 -8.50 -26.47
N MET A 154 2.97 -7.79 -26.09
CA MET A 154 2.87 -6.51 -25.38
C MET A 154 2.45 -5.33 -26.27
N ARG A 155 2.49 -5.46 -27.61
CA ARG A 155 2.03 -4.39 -28.54
C ARG A 155 0.59 -3.99 -28.25
N LEU A 156 -0.28 -4.96 -27.94
CA LEU A 156 -1.67 -4.72 -27.56
C LEU A 156 -1.79 -3.65 -26.48
N TYR A 157 -0.97 -3.70 -25.43
CA TYR A 157 -1.04 -2.74 -24.33
C TYR A 157 -0.51 -1.36 -24.73
N ARG A 158 0.49 -1.30 -25.61
CA ARG A 158 0.98 -0.03 -26.16
C ARG A 158 -0.07 0.65 -27.04
N ASP A 159 -0.75 -0.14 -27.87
CA ASP A 159 -1.82 0.35 -28.76
C ASP A 159 -3.03 0.87 -27.95
N LEU A 160 -3.24 0.34 -26.76
CA LEU A 160 -4.21 0.83 -25.78
C LEU A 160 -3.73 2.08 -24.99
N GLY A 161 -2.52 2.57 -25.26
CA GLY A 161 -1.95 3.77 -24.65
C GLY A 161 -1.21 3.55 -23.33
N TYR A 162 -0.98 2.30 -22.92
CA TYR A 162 -0.20 2.04 -21.70
C TYR A 162 1.29 2.17 -21.94
N GLU A 163 1.98 2.73 -20.95
CA GLU A 163 3.44 2.73 -20.88
C GLU A 163 3.93 1.29 -20.65
N VAL A 164 4.81 0.82 -21.53
CA VAL A 164 5.45 -0.50 -21.43
C VAL A 164 6.96 -0.34 -21.41
N LEU A 165 7.57 -0.57 -20.25
CA LEU A 165 9.00 -0.62 -20.06
C LEU A 165 9.53 -2.01 -20.35
N GLU A 166 10.67 -2.08 -21.02
CA GLU A 166 11.38 -3.33 -21.29
C GLU A 166 12.70 -3.31 -20.54
N LEU A 167 12.94 -4.31 -19.70
CA LEU A 167 14.12 -4.37 -18.84
C LEU A 167 14.72 -5.76 -18.83
N SER A 168 16.02 -5.81 -18.52
CA SER A 168 16.75 -7.03 -18.17
C SER A 168 17.44 -6.82 -16.82
N VAL A 169 16.65 -6.84 -15.74
CA VAL A 169 17.09 -6.39 -14.40
C VAL A 169 18.37 -7.08 -13.91
N ARG A 170 18.59 -8.35 -14.28
CA ARG A 170 19.76 -9.11 -13.85
C ARG A 170 21.02 -8.84 -14.69
N THR A 171 20.87 -8.71 -16.00
CA THR A 171 22.02 -8.55 -16.92
C THR A 171 22.40 -7.08 -17.10
N GLU A 172 21.44 -6.16 -16.95
CA GLU A 172 21.62 -4.73 -17.19
C GLU A 172 21.06 -3.87 -16.03
N PRO A 173 21.53 -4.08 -14.77
CA PRO A 173 20.95 -3.42 -13.60
C PRO A 173 21.07 -1.90 -13.62
N GLN A 174 22.16 -1.33 -14.18
CA GLN A 174 22.33 0.13 -14.26
C GLN A 174 21.35 0.77 -15.25
N ALA A 175 21.11 0.13 -16.40
CA ALA A 175 20.13 0.60 -17.37
C ALA A 175 18.71 0.50 -16.79
N ALA A 176 18.41 -0.59 -16.09
CA ALA A 176 17.15 -0.74 -15.37
C ALA A 176 16.95 0.35 -14.31
N LEU A 177 17.99 0.66 -13.52
CA LEU A 177 17.91 1.72 -12.52
C LEU A 177 17.68 3.09 -13.18
N ALA A 178 18.39 3.39 -14.27
CA ALA A 178 18.24 4.64 -15.00
C ALA A 178 16.81 4.82 -15.55
N ALA A 179 16.20 3.76 -16.08
CA ALA A 179 14.84 3.78 -16.59
C ALA A 179 13.78 3.92 -15.48
N LEU A 180 14.01 3.31 -14.32
CA LEU A 180 13.04 3.28 -13.22
C LEU A 180 13.10 4.51 -12.31
N THR A 181 14.28 5.08 -12.10
CA THR A 181 14.48 6.24 -11.22
C THR A 181 13.51 7.40 -11.48
N PRO A 182 13.31 7.89 -12.72
CA PRO A 182 12.38 9.00 -12.96
C PRO A 182 10.92 8.65 -12.66
N LEU A 183 10.55 7.37 -12.74
CA LEU A 183 9.18 6.91 -12.49
C LEU A 183 8.92 6.65 -11.01
N LEU A 184 9.94 6.28 -10.24
CA LEU A 184 9.75 5.82 -8.85
C LEU A 184 10.17 6.87 -7.81
N SER A 185 11.01 7.83 -8.16
CA SER A 185 11.51 8.82 -7.21
C SER A 185 10.38 9.64 -6.60
N GLY A 186 10.29 9.62 -5.27
CA GLY A 186 9.24 10.31 -4.52
C GLY A 186 7.83 9.70 -4.65
N GLN A 187 7.66 8.59 -5.38
CA GLN A 187 6.37 7.96 -5.62
C GLN A 187 6.14 6.73 -4.73
N THR A 188 4.88 6.48 -4.39
CA THR A 188 4.42 5.24 -3.75
C THR A 188 3.92 4.29 -4.83
N THR A 189 4.77 3.35 -5.25
CA THR A 189 4.46 2.41 -6.33
C THR A 189 4.20 1.01 -5.79
N LEU A 190 3.09 0.39 -6.22
CA LEU A 190 2.82 -1.03 -5.98
C LEU A 190 3.42 -1.88 -7.10
N LEU A 191 4.31 -2.82 -6.76
CA LEU A 191 4.78 -3.86 -7.68
C LEU A 191 3.83 -5.06 -7.67
N LEU A 192 3.18 -5.36 -8.81
CA LEU A 192 2.26 -6.47 -8.95
C LEU A 192 2.69 -7.38 -10.11
N GLY A 193 2.57 -8.70 -9.95
CA GLY A 193 2.99 -9.65 -10.99
C GLY A 193 3.09 -11.09 -10.49
N ALA A 194 3.15 -12.05 -11.40
CA ALA A 194 3.25 -13.47 -11.09
C ALA A 194 4.54 -13.83 -10.33
N SER A 195 4.60 -15.00 -9.70
CA SER A 195 5.88 -15.49 -9.15
C SER A 195 6.91 -15.68 -10.26
N GLY A 196 8.19 -15.41 -9.98
CA GLY A 196 9.29 -15.65 -10.93
C GLY A 196 9.49 -14.58 -12.03
N VAL A 197 8.62 -13.58 -12.16
CA VAL A 197 8.78 -12.49 -13.16
C VAL A 197 9.87 -11.47 -12.82
N GLY A 198 10.45 -11.56 -11.62
CA GLY A 198 11.59 -10.72 -11.19
C GLY A 198 11.25 -9.54 -10.28
N LYS A 199 10.06 -9.53 -9.64
CA LYS A 199 9.70 -8.51 -8.63
C LYS A 199 10.72 -8.42 -7.49
N SER A 200 11.16 -9.55 -6.91
CA SER A 200 12.17 -9.53 -5.84
C SER A 200 13.53 -8.99 -6.33
N SER A 201 13.93 -9.34 -7.56
CA SER A 201 15.17 -8.79 -8.16
C SER A 201 15.06 -7.28 -8.35
N LEU A 202 13.89 -6.79 -8.78
CA LEU A 202 13.60 -5.37 -8.90
C LEU A 202 13.63 -4.67 -7.53
N THR A 203 12.98 -5.26 -6.52
CA THR A 203 13.02 -4.75 -5.14
C THR A 203 14.45 -4.66 -4.61
N ASN A 204 15.27 -5.69 -4.80
CA ASN A 204 16.67 -5.67 -4.34
C ASN A 204 17.55 -4.71 -5.14
N LEU A 205 17.22 -4.44 -6.41
CA LEU A 205 17.90 -3.40 -7.18
C LEU A 205 17.58 -2.00 -6.64
N LEU A 206 16.32 -1.75 -6.30
CA LEU A 206 15.84 -0.44 -5.84
C LEU A 206 16.09 -0.18 -4.34
N ALA A 207 16.08 -1.25 -3.54
CA ALA A 207 16.30 -1.23 -2.11
C ALA A 207 17.21 -2.42 -1.73
N PRO A 208 18.53 -2.32 -1.90
CA PRO A 208 19.47 -3.40 -1.65
C PRO A 208 19.36 -4.01 -0.24
N GLN A 209 19.01 -3.19 0.75
CA GLN A 209 18.78 -3.59 2.13
C GLN A 209 17.54 -4.47 2.34
N ALA A 210 16.62 -4.54 1.38
CA ALA A 210 15.40 -5.33 1.50
C ALA A 210 15.67 -6.85 1.51
N GLN A 211 16.77 -7.29 0.86
CA GLN A 211 17.21 -8.69 0.79
C GLN A 211 16.06 -9.68 0.49
N ALA A 212 15.13 -9.27 -0.39
CA ALA A 212 13.97 -10.07 -0.74
C ALA A 212 14.42 -11.41 -1.34
N PRO A 213 13.83 -12.55 -0.95
CA PRO A 213 14.20 -13.84 -1.51
C PRO A 213 14.05 -13.85 -3.03
N THR A 214 15.14 -14.13 -3.72
CA THR A 214 15.17 -14.34 -5.17
C THR A 214 15.28 -15.83 -5.46
N ARG A 215 14.31 -16.37 -6.21
CA ARG A 215 14.37 -17.71 -6.82
C ARG A 215 14.63 -17.58 -8.31
#